data_AF-A0A7D7ZFZ7-F1
#
_entry.id   AF-A0A7D7ZFZ7-F1
#
_cell.length_a   1.000
_cell.length_b   1.000
_cell.length_c   1.000
_cell.angle_alpha   90.00
_cell.angle_beta   90.00
_cell.angle_gamma   90.00
#
_symmetry.space_group_name_H-M   'P 1'
#
loop_
_entity.id
_entity.type
_entity.pdbx_description
1 polymer ?
#
loop_
_entity_poly.entity_id
_entity_poly.type
_entity_poly.pdbx_seq_one_letter_code
_entity_poly.pdbx_strand_id
1 'polypeptide(L)'
;MPSLSAKWSKQPQPGIAEKINDTIKPKGALKPRVNEGIKKLQLQIKKLDTMLLSLQERDAKLFQRIVDATQKHDTQTSKVLGNELAEVRKVSKILSSARISLEQIELRLTTCSDLGDTVVAIMPIMGLMRNLKSSLGKIMPGAEHEIGQMADMLGGFMTESFSGDAAFGINETTNSESESILKEAAAVAESSAGQMFPSVPSSGEQATTAKFL
;
A
#
# COMPACT_ATOMS: atom_id res chain seq x y z
N MET A 1 -37.17 20.91 -15.97
CA MET A 1 -35.75 20.54 -15.77
C MET A 1 -35.68 19.03 -15.58
N PRO A 2 -35.07 18.26 -16.48
CA PRO A 2 -34.97 16.82 -16.33
C PRO A 2 -33.82 16.46 -15.37
N SER A 3 -34.11 15.58 -14.43
CA SER A 3 -33.23 15.19 -13.32
C SER A 3 -32.12 14.24 -13.77
N LEU A 4 -30.86 14.57 -13.44
CA LEU A 4 -29.66 13.75 -13.67
C LEU A 4 -29.57 12.52 -12.75
N SER A 5 -30.55 12.33 -11.85
CA SER A 5 -30.58 11.29 -10.83
C SER A 5 -31.01 9.91 -11.37
N ALA A 6 -31.68 9.87 -12.54
CA ALA A 6 -32.41 8.68 -12.98
C ALA A 6 -31.61 7.66 -13.81
N LYS A 7 -30.34 7.94 -14.15
CA LYS A 7 -29.51 7.02 -14.96
C LYS A 7 -28.51 6.18 -14.17
N TRP A 8 -28.51 6.23 -12.83
CA TRP A 8 -27.45 5.61 -12.02
C TRP A 8 -27.91 4.56 -11.01
N SER A 9 -29.21 4.22 -10.92
CA SER A 9 -29.70 3.33 -9.86
C SER A 9 -30.52 2.15 -10.39
N LYS A 10 -29.83 1.08 -10.76
CA LYS A 10 -30.24 -0.30 -10.43
C LYS A 10 -29.00 -1.15 -10.18
N GLN A 11 -28.75 -1.48 -8.91
CA GLN A 11 -27.85 -2.57 -8.51
C GLN A 11 -28.76 -3.70 -7.97
N PRO A 12 -28.61 -4.96 -8.42
CA PRO A 12 -29.31 -6.10 -7.85
C PRO A 12 -28.75 -6.40 -6.45
N GLN A 13 -29.63 -6.67 -5.47
CA GLN A 13 -29.21 -7.16 -4.16
C GLN A 13 -28.80 -8.64 -4.26
N PRO A 14 -27.60 -9.04 -3.80
CA PRO A 14 -27.26 -10.44 -3.64
C PRO A 14 -27.90 -11.01 -2.37
N GLY A 15 -28.43 -12.23 -2.47
CA GLY A 15 -29.02 -12.99 -1.38
C GLY A 15 -27.98 -13.44 -0.36
N ILE A 16 -28.43 -13.59 0.88
CA ILE A 16 -27.64 -13.85 2.10
C ILE A 16 -26.86 -15.19 2.03
N ALA A 17 -27.13 -16.03 1.03
CA ALA A 17 -26.51 -17.35 0.84
C ALA A 17 -25.11 -17.33 0.18
N GLU A 18 -24.64 -16.22 -0.40
CA GLU A 18 -23.30 -16.16 -1.06
C GLU A 18 -22.13 -15.87 -0.11
N LYS A 19 -22.39 -15.52 1.16
CA LYS A 19 -21.35 -15.01 2.07
C LYS A 19 -20.49 -16.07 2.78
N ILE A 20 -20.72 -17.37 2.58
CA ILE A 20 -20.11 -18.41 3.43
C ILE A 20 -19.16 -19.36 2.68
N ASN A 21 -19.05 -19.28 1.35
CA ASN A 21 -18.21 -20.20 0.57
C ASN A 21 -16.93 -19.56 -0.02
N ASP A 22 -16.67 -18.29 0.28
CA ASP A 22 -15.67 -17.48 -0.45
C ASP A 22 -14.32 -17.33 0.28
N THR A 23 -14.16 -18.03 1.41
CA THR A 23 -12.98 -17.92 2.29
C THR A 23 -11.94 -19.04 2.04
N ILE A 24 -12.24 -20.06 1.23
CA ILE A 24 -11.32 -21.20 1.00
C ILE A 24 -11.25 -21.58 -0.48
N LYS A 25 -11.03 -20.60 -1.35
CA LYS A 25 -10.44 -20.85 -2.66
C LYS A 25 -9.33 -19.82 -2.88
N PRO A 26 -8.10 -20.24 -3.23
CA PRO A 26 -7.09 -19.29 -3.67
C PRO A 26 -7.66 -18.56 -4.88
N LYS A 27 -7.96 -17.27 -4.70
CA LYS A 27 -8.58 -16.40 -5.70
C LYS A 27 -7.54 -16.09 -6.79
N GLY A 28 -7.28 -17.06 -7.67
CA GLY A 28 -6.36 -16.93 -8.81
C GLY A 28 -4.92 -16.56 -8.44
N ALA A 29 -4.07 -16.37 -9.44
CA ALA A 29 -2.72 -15.86 -9.21
C ALA A 29 -2.78 -14.38 -8.74
N LEU A 30 -1.87 -13.98 -7.85
CA LEU A 30 -1.82 -12.63 -7.26
C LEU A 30 -1.56 -11.53 -8.33
N LYS A 31 -0.64 -11.80 -9.25
CA LYS A 31 -0.21 -10.87 -10.31
C LYS A 31 -1.35 -10.28 -11.17
N PRO A 32 -2.26 -11.06 -11.77
CA PRO A 32 -3.37 -10.50 -12.55
C PRO A 32 -4.31 -9.62 -11.71
N ARG A 33 -4.50 -9.92 -10.42
CA ARG A 33 -5.34 -9.09 -9.53
C ARG A 33 -4.64 -7.80 -9.12
N VAL A 34 -3.33 -7.83 -8.88
CA VAL A 34 -2.53 -6.61 -8.68
C VAL A 34 -2.61 -5.71 -9.91
N ASN A 35 -2.49 -6.28 -11.11
CA ASN A 35 -2.64 -5.54 -12.37
C ASN A 35 -4.05 -4.95 -12.57
N GLU A 36 -5.10 -5.65 -12.15
CA GLU A 36 -6.46 -5.10 -12.12
C GLU A 36 -6.56 -3.91 -11.14
N GLY A 37 -5.93 -4.02 -9.98
CA GLY A 37 -5.85 -2.95 -8.99
C GLY A 37 -5.14 -1.69 -9.49
N ILE A 38 -4.01 -1.87 -10.17
CA ILE A 38 -3.27 -0.78 -10.83
C ILE A 38 -4.18 -0.08 -11.84
N LYS A 39 -4.90 -0.83 -12.69
CA LYS A 39 -5.85 -0.25 -13.66
C LYS A 39 -6.97 0.55 -12.98
N LYS A 40 -7.52 0.06 -11.87
CA LYS A 40 -8.54 0.77 -11.09
C LYS A 40 -8.00 2.07 -10.50
N LEU A 41 -6.79 2.06 -9.95
CA LEU A 41 -6.12 3.28 -9.46
C LEU A 41 -5.91 4.31 -10.56
N GLN A 42 -5.40 3.89 -11.72
CA GLN A 42 -5.19 4.76 -12.89
C GLN A 42 -6.50 5.41 -13.36
N LEU A 43 -7.62 4.68 -13.33
CA LEU A 43 -8.93 5.24 -13.67
C LEU A 43 -9.34 6.34 -12.68
N GLN A 44 -9.15 6.12 -11.37
CA GLN A 44 -9.48 7.12 -10.36
C GLN A 44 -8.56 8.34 -10.44
N ILE A 45 -7.26 8.16 -10.73
CA ILE A 45 -6.32 9.27 -10.97
C ILE A 45 -6.81 10.15 -12.12
N LYS A 46 -7.16 9.57 -13.28
CA LYS A 46 -7.71 10.32 -14.43
C LYS A 46 -9.00 11.07 -14.08
N LYS A 47 -9.86 10.47 -13.24
CA LYS A 47 -11.08 11.13 -12.76
C LYS A 47 -10.75 12.33 -11.88
N LEU A 48 -9.76 12.22 -10.98
CA LEU A 48 -9.29 13.34 -10.17
C LEU A 48 -8.69 14.45 -11.04
N ASP A 49 -7.88 14.11 -12.06
CA ASP A 49 -7.32 15.09 -13.00
C ASP A 49 -8.41 15.89 -13.72
N THR A 50 -9.46 15.21 -14.18
CA THR A 50 -10.62 15.86 -14.82
C THR A 50 -11.34 16.82 -13.86
N MET A 51 -11.50 16.43 -12.60
CA MET A 51 -12.12 17.30 -11.60
C MET A 51 -11.25 18.51 -11.25
N LEU A 52 -9.93 18.33 -11.15
CA LEU A 52 -8.98 19.41 -10.90
C LEU A 52 -9.01 20.45 -12.02
N LEU A 53 -9.04 20.03 -13.28
CA LEU A 53 -9.21 20.93 -14.43
C LEU A 53 -10.52 21.73 -14.31
N SER A 54 -11.63 21.07 -13.99
CA SER A 54 -12.93 21.75 -13.81
C SER A 54 -12.93 22.76 -12.65
N LEU A 55 -12.22 22.46 -11.55
CA LEU A 55 -12.08 23.39 -10.44
C LEU A 55 -11.20 24.59 -10.80
N GLN A 56 -10.14 24.38 -11.59
CA GLN A 56 -9.28 25.47 -12.09
C GLN A 56 -10.07 26.42 -13.00
N GLU A 57 -10.90 25.89 -13.90
CA GLU A 57 -11.79 26.72 -14.73
C GLU A 57 -12.81 27.51 -13.88
N ARG A 58 -13.36 26.88 -12.84
CA ARG A 58 -14.27 27.54 -11.90
C ARG A 58 -13.58 28.65 -11.10
N ASP A 59 -12.36 28.42 -10.62
CA ASP A 59 -11.53 29.41 -9.93
C ASP A 59 -11.36 30.67 -10.79
N ALA A 60 -10.92 30.49 -12.04
CA ALA A 60 -10.71 31.59 -12.97
C ALA A 60 -12.02 32.38 -13.23
N LYS A 61 -13.14 31.68 -13.44
CA LYS A 61 -14.46 32.32 -13.66
C LYS A 61 -14.93 33.10 -12.44
N LEU A 62 -14.80 32.54 -11.24
CA LEU A 62 -15.17 33.22 -10.00
C LEU A 62 -14.28 34.44 -9.78
N PHE A 63 -12.98 34.32 -10.02
CA PHE A 63 -12.03 35.42 -9.89
C PHE A 63 -12.37 36.60 -10.81
N GLN A 64 -12.66 36.33 -12.10
CA GLN A 64 -13.10 37.38 -13.03
C GLN A 64 -14.38 38.08 -12.55
N ARG A 65 -15.37 37.32 -12.07
CA ARG A 65 -16.61 37.89 -11.53
C ARG A 65 -16.41 38.72 -10.27
N ILE A 66 -15.45 38.35 -9.42
CA ILE A 66 -15.06 39.14 -8.23
C ILE A 66 -14.47 40.48 -8.68
N VAL A 67 -13.60 40.48 -9.69
CA VAL A 67 -13.01 41.71 -10.26
C VAL A 67 -14.13 42.62 -10.79
N ASP A 68 -15.06 42.09 -11.60
CA ASP A 68 -16.18 42.86 -12.14
C ASP A 68 -17.08 43.45 -11.04
N ALA A 69 -17.43 42.66 -10.02
CA ALA A 69 -18.23 43.13 -8.89
C ALA A 69 -17.51 44.22 -8.09
N THR A 70 -16.21 44.07 -7.90
CA THR A 70 -15.38 45.04 -7.19
C THR A 70 -15.28 46.36 -7.94
N GLN A 71 -15.10 46.32 -9.27
CA GLN A 71 -15.08 47.52 -10.13
C GLN A 71 -16.42 48.27 -10.10
N LYS A 72 -17.53 47.55 -9.98
CA LYS A 72 -18.89 48.12 -9.85
C LYS A 72 -19.23 48.57 -8.43
N HIS A 73 -18.28 48.50 -7.50
CA HIS A 73 -18.48 48.74 -6.07
C HIS A 73 -19.57 47.87 -5.42
N ASP A 74 -19.89 46.72 -6.00
CA ASP A 74 -20.80 45.72 -5.44
C ASP A 74 -20.06 44.85 -4.42
N THR A 75 -19.92 45.41 -3.22
CA THR A 75 -19.19 44.79 -2.10
C THR A 75 -19.83 43.49 -1.61
N GLN A 76 -21.16 43.38 -1.68
CA GLN A 76 -21.88 42.18 -1.26
C GLN A 76 -21.59 41.01 -2.20
N THR A 77 -21.72 41.22 -3.52
CA THR A 77 -21.43 40.17 -4.52
C THR A 77 -19.96 39.78 -4.48
N SER A 78 -19.04 40.74 -4.39
CA SER A 78 -17.60 40.48 -4.29
C SER A 78 -17.27 39.60 -3.07
N LYS A 79 -17.86 39.87 -1.91
CA LYS A 79 -17.68 39.08 -0.68
C LYS A 79 -18.21 37.65 -0.80
N VAL A 80 -19.42 37.48 -1.33
CA VAL A 80 -20.03 36.15 -1.50
C VAL A 80 -19.22 35.30 -2.48
N LEU A 81 -18.84 35.86 -3.64
CA LEU A 81 -18.02 35.16 -4.62
C LEU A 81 -16.62 34.85 -4.09
N GLY A 82 -16.04 35.73 -3.28
CA GLY A 82 -14.76 35.49 -2.62
C GLY A 82 -14.78 34.28 -1.68
N ASN A 83 -15.85 34.12 -0.90
CA ASN A 83 -16.02 32.94 -0.05
C ASN A 83 -16.15 31.65 -0.86
N GLU A 84 -16.91 31.67 -1.97
CA GLU A 84 -17.02 30.51 -2.87
C GLU A 84 -15.66 30.15 -3.50
N LEU A 85 -14.90 31.15 -3.95
CA LEU A 85 -13.56 30.93 -4.49
C LEU A 85 -12.62 30.28 -3.46
N ALA A 86 -12.71 30.68 -2.19
CA ALA A 86 -11.94 30.07 -1.12
C ALA A 86 -12.28 28.59 -0.92
N GLU A 87 -13.56 28.23 -0.94
CA GLU A 87 -13.98 26.82 -0.84
C GLU A 87 -13.58 26.02 -2.09
N VAL A 88 -13.69 26.56 -3.30
CA VAL A 88 -13.19 25.92 -4.54
C VAL A 88 -11.70 25.60 -4.42
N ARG A 89 -10.88 26.52 -3.93
CA ARG A 89 -9.44 26.31 -3.72
C ARG A 89 -9.14 25.25 -2.67
N LYS A 90 -9.91 25.23 -1.58
CA LYS A 90 -9.79 24.23 -0.52
C LYS A 90 -10.11 22.83 -1.04
N VAL A 91 -11.20 22.66 -1.81
CA VAL A 91 -11.54 21.40 -2.46
C VAL A 91 -10.44 20.99 -3.45
N SER A 92 -9.95 21.92 -4.27
CA SER A 92 -8.86 21.67 -5.21
C SER A 92 -7.59 21.15 -4.53
N LYS A 93 -7.23 21.72 -3.37
CA LYS A 93 -6.09 21.25 -2.55
C LYS A 93 -6.30 19.81 -2.07
N ILE A 94 -7.48 19.48 -1.56
CA ILE A 94 -7.78 18.11 -1.08
C ILE A 94 -7.72 17.11 -2.24
N LEU A 95 -8.32 17.43 -3.40
CA LEU A 95 -8.28 16.56 -4.58
C LEU A 95 -6.85 16.39 -5.12
N SER A 96 -6.05 17.46 -5.12
CA SER A 96 -4.64 17.41 -5.53
C SER A 96 -3.82 16.48 -4.63
N SER A 97 -3.98 16.62 -3.31
CA SER A 97 -3.32 15.71 -2.35
C SER A 97 -3.79 14.27 -2.55
N ALA A 98 -5.08 14.05 -2.78
CA ALA A 98 -5.60 12.71 -3.03
C ALA A 98 -5.03 12.07 -4.31
N ARG A 99 -4.91 12.86 -5.37
CA ARG A 99 -4.35 12.43 -6.65
C ARG A 99 -2.90 11.97 -6.51
N ILE A 100 -2.08 12.74 -5.80
CA ILE A 100 -0.69 12.37 -5.49
C ILE A 100 -0.64 11.09 -4.65
N SER A 101 -1.49 10.94 -3.63
CA SER A 101 -1.52 9.72 -2.82
C SER A 101 -1.92 8.48 -3.64
N LEU A 102 -2.87 8.60 -4.58
CA LEU A 102 -3.22 7.48 -5.46
C LEU A 102 -2.08 7.09 -6.39
N GLU A 103 -1.33 8.06 -6.94
CA GLU A 103 -0.13 7.78 -7.74
C GLU A 103 0.96 7.08 -6.94
N GLN A 104 1.22 7.52 -5.71
CA GLN A 104 2.20 6.86 -4.85
C GLN A 104 1.86 5.39 -4.61
N ILE A 105 0.58 5.08 -4.51
CA ILE A 105 0.09 3.72 -4.32
C ILE A 105 0.22 2.92 -5.62
N GLU A 106 -0.15 3.51 -6.74
CA GLU A 106 -0.02 2.91 -8.08
C GLU A 106 1.43 2.54 -8.38
N LEU A 107 2.38 3.46 -8.15
CA LEU A 107 3.81 3.22 -8.34
C LEU A 107 4.30 2.06 -7.47
N ARG A 108 3.93 2.04 -6.19
CA ARG A 108 4.34 0.96 -5.28
C ARG A 108 3.76 -0.40 -5.68
N LEU A 109 2.50 -0.44 -6.12
CA LEU A 109 1.89 -1.69 -6.61
C LEU A 109 2.56 -2.18 -7.89
N THR A 110 2.93 -1.28 -8.79
CA THR A 110 3.71 -1.63 -10.00
C THR A 110 5.05 -2.23 -9.60
N THR A 111 5.78 -1.62 -8.66
CA THR A 111 7.01 -2.19 -8.10
C THR A 111 6.79 -3.57 -7.46
N CYS A 112 5.71 -3.77 -6.70
CA CYS A 112 5.37 -5.08 -6.14
C CYS A 112 5.13 -6.14 -7.23
N SER A 113 4.45 -5.76 -8.32
CA SER A 113 4.15 -6.63 -9.46
C SER A 113 5.42 -7.03 -10.24
N ASP A 114 6.38 -6.11 -10.33
CA ASP A 114 7.61 -6.28 -11.10
C ASP A 114 8.70 -7.02 -10.32
N LEU A 115 8.86 -6.73 -9.02
CA LEU A 115 9.95 -7.28 -8.19
C LEU A 115 9.56 -8.49 -7.34
N GLY A 116 8.26 -8.76 -7.16
CA GLY A 116 7.79 -9.90 -6.38
C GLY A 116 8.03 -9.81 -4.86
N ASP A 117 8.54 -8.70 -4.33
CA ASP A 117 8.67 -8.48 -2.88
C ASP A 117 7.36 -7.86 -2.34
N THR A 118 6.42 -8.73 -1.96
CA THR A 118 5.01 -8.33 -1.84
C THR A 118 4.61 -7.83 -0.45
N VAL A 119 5.35 -8.15 0.62
CA VAL A 119 4.85 -7.92 1.99
C VAL A 119 5.27 -6.56 2.56
N VAL A 120 6.55 -6.19 2.43
CA VAL A 120 7.08 -4.95 3.04
C VAL A 120 6.58 -3.70 2.31
N ALA A 121 6.29 -3.83 1.01
CA ALA A 121 5.89 -2.71 0.17
C ALA A 121 4.40 -2.32 0.29
N ILE A 122 3.51 -3.24 0.68
CA ILE A 122 2.05 -3.03 0.73
C ILE A 122 1.60 -2.36 2.04
N MET A 123 2.26 -2.60 3.17
CA MET A 123 1.83 -2.04 4.46
C MET A 123 1.72 -0.49 4.48
N PRO A 124 2.68 0.28 3.93
CA PRO A 124 2.57 1.74 3.90
C PRO A 124 1.43 2.25 3.00
N ILE A 125 1.01 1.46 2.02
CA ILE A 125 -0.09 1.79 1.10
C ILE A 125 -1.44 1.83 1.82
N MET A 126 -1.66 0.94 2.80
CA MET A 126 -2.90 0.87 3.57
C MET A 126 -3.15 2.16 4.38
N GLY A 127 -2.09 2.75 4.93
CA GLY A 127 -2.16 4.04 5.63
C GLY A 127 -2.59 5.17 4.70
N LEU A 128 -2.03 5.20 3.49
CA LEU A 128 -2.40 6.18 2.46
C LEU A 128 -3.86 6.01 2.02
N MET A 129 -4.34 4.78 1.83
CA MET A 129 -5.76 4.49 1.52
C MET A 129 -6.72 4.97 2.61
N ARG A 130 -6.41 4.73 3.87
CA ARG A 130 -7.27 5.18 4.99
C ARG A 130 -7.36 6.71 5.04
N ASN A 131 -6.24 7.39 4.84
CA ASN A 131 -6.20 8.85 4.79
C ASN A 131 -7.03 9.38 3.61
N LEU A 132 -6.88 8.76 2.44
CA LEU A 132 -7.66 9.07 1.24
C LEU A 132 -9.17 8.93 1.46
N LYS A 133 -9.60 7.83 2.11
CA LYS A 133 -11.02 7.60 2.43
C LYS A 133 -11.59 8.74 3.28
N SER A 134 -10.88 9.14 4.31
CA SER A 134 -11.29 10.25 5.20
C SER A 134 -11.30 11.61 4.49
N SER A 135 -10.27 11.90 3.69
CA SER A 135 -10.15 13.18 2.98
C SER A 135 -11.19 13.33 1.87
N LEU A 136 -11.39 12.30 1.06
CA LEU A 136 -12.34 12.35 -0.06
C LEU A 136 -13.78 12.19 0.40
N GLY A 137 -14.07 11.42 1.45
CA GLY A 137 -15.44 11.22 1.94
C GLY A 137 -16.16 12.51 2.33
N LYS A 138 -15.41 13.54 2.75
CA LYS A 138 -15.95 14.85 3.13
C LYS A 138 -16.35 15.73 1.94
N ILE A 139 -15.81 15.48 0.75
CA ILE A 139 -15.93 16.40 -0.39
C ILE A 139 -16.39 15.72 -1.69
N MET A 140 -16.40 14.40 -1.73
CA MET A 140 -16.69 13.61 -2.94
C MET A 140 -17.68 12.49 -2.60
N PRO A 141 -18.97 12.65 -2.97
CA PRO A 141 -19.97 11.62 -2.78
C PRO A 141 -19.58 10.30 -3.45
N GLY A 142 -19.75 9.19 -2.74
CA GLY A 142 -19.41 7.85 -3.23
C GLY A 142 -17.91 7.53 -3.24
N ALA A 143 -17.02 8.48 -2.93
CA ALA A 143 -15.58 8.21 -2.87
C ALA A 143 -15.24 7.18 -1.79
N GLU A 144 -15.94 7.18 -0.67
CA GLU A 144 -15.71 6.22 0.42
C GLU A 144 -15.89 4.76 -0.02
N HIS A 145 -16.82 4.52 -0.96
CA HIS A 145 -17.07 3.20 -1.51
C HIS A 145 -15.97 2.79 -2.50
N GLU A 146 -15.60 3.68 -3.42
CA GLU A 146 -14.53 3.42 -4.40
C GLU A 146 -13.17 3.23 -3.72
N ILE A 147 -12.80 4.12 -2.79
CA ILE A 147 -11.57 4.01 -2.01
C ILE A 147 -11.64 2.79 -1.07
N GLY A 148 -12.82 2.48 -0.52
CA GLY A 148 -13.04 1.28 0.30
C GLY A 148 -12.75 -0.01 -0.46
N GLN A 149 -13.29 -0.15 -1.67
CA GLN A 149 -13.01 -1.30 -2.53
C GLN A 149 -11.52 -1.42 -2.86
N MET A 150 -10.81 -0.31 -3.07
CA MET A 150 -9.36 -0.32 -3.29
C MET A 150 -8.59 -0.75 -2.04
N ALA A 151 -9.01 -0.29 -0.85
CA ALA A 151 -8.41 -0.68 0.42
C ALA A 151 -8.64 -2.17 0.72
N ASP A 152 -9.84 -2.69 0.44
CA ASP A 152 -10.17 -4.11 0.63
C ASP A 152 -9.34 -5.00 -0.32
N MET A 153 -9.19 -4.56 -1.57
CA MET A 153 -8.33 -5.24 -2.55
C MET A 153 -6.87 -5.29 -2.09
N LEU A 154 -6.34 -4.17 -1.59
CA LEU A 154 -4.99 -4.08 -1.03
C LEU A 154 -4.81 -4.96 0.22
N GLY A 155 -5.82 -5.00 1.09
CA GLY A 155 -5.84 -5.90 2.24
C GLY A 155 -5.82 -7.37 1.82
N GLY A 156 -6.56 -7.74 0.77
CA GLY A 156 -6.52 -9.07 0.18
C GLY A 156 -5.13 -9.47 -0.33
N PHE A 157 -4.42 -8.54 -1.00
CA PHE A 157 -3.04 -8.80 -1.44
C PHE A 157 -2.09 -9.05 -0.27
N MET A 158 -2.25 -8.31 0.82
CA MET A 158 -1.46 -8.51 2.04
C MET A 158 -1.70 -9.89 2.64
N THR A 159 -2.96 -10.29 2.86
CA THR A 159 -3.30 -11.61 3.41
C THR A 159 -2.79 -12.76 2.54
N GLU A 160 -2.92 -12.67 1.22
CA GLU A 160 -2.46 -13.70 0.28
C GLU A 160 -0.93 -13.77 0.21
N SER A 161 -0.24 -12.65 0.36
CA SER A 161 1.22 -12.61 0.46
C SER A 161 1.75 -13.32 1.71
N PHE A 162 0.96 -13.39 2.79
CA PHE A 162 1.28 -14.14 4.00
C PHE A 162 0.81 -15.61 3.97
N SER A 163 -0.20 -15.94 3.16
CA SER A 163 -0.87 -17.26 3.19
C SER A 163 -0.43 -18.20 2.06
N GLY A 164 0.39 -17.73 1.12
CA GLY A 164 0.94 -18.57 0.06
C GLY A 164 2.07 -19.45 0.56
N ASP A 165 1.99 -20.76 0.28
CA ASP A 165 3.12 -21.72 0.32
C ASP A 165 4.30 -21.28 -0.59
N ALA A 166 4.03 -20.32 -1.48
CA ALA A 166 5.00 -19.46 -2.11
C ALA A 166 4.93 -18.07 -1.47
N ALA A 167 5.70 -17.85 -0.40
CA ALA A 167 6.24 -16.52 -0.16
C ALA A 167 6.95 -16.10 -1.45
N PHE A 168 6.36 -15.19 -2.21
CA PHE A 168 7.06 -14.53 -3.29
C PHE A 168 8.32 -13.90 -2.68
N GLY A 169 9.48 -14.55 -2.88
CA GLY A 169 10.77 -14.07 -2.39
C GLY A 169 11.44 -14.82 -1.23
N ILE A 170 11.24 -16.13 -1.01
CA ILE A 170 12.36 -16.92 -0.48
C ILE A 170 13.25 -17.24 -1.68
N ASN A 171 14.12 -16.29 -2.02
CA ASN A 171 15.13 -16.52 -3.02
C ASN A 171 16.04 -17.63 -2.48
N GLU A 172 16.03 -18.81 -3.11
CA GLU A 172 16.81 -19.98 -2.67
C GLU A 172 18.32 -19.67 -2.58
N THR A 173 18.78 -18.65 -3.32
CA THR A 173 20.13 -18.07 -3.22
C THR A 173 20.39 -17.35 -1.89
N THR A 174 19.42 -16.62 -1.33
CA THR A 174 19.58 -15.97 -0.01
C THR A 174 19.63 -16.99 1.12
N ASN A 175 18.96 -18.15 0.96
CA ASN A 175 19.10 -19.27 1.88
C ASN A 175 20.50 -19.90 1.79
N SER A 176 21.04 -20.10 0.58
CA SER A 176 22.37 -20.69 0.41
C SER A 176 23.51 -19.84 1.02
N GLU A 177 23.43 -18.51 0.89
CA GLU A 177 24.42 -17.60 1.46
C GLU A 177 24.27 -17.49 2.99
N SER A 178 23.03 -17.46 3.49
CA SER A 178 22.73 -17.49 4.92
C SER A 178 23.18 -18.79 5.58
N GLU A 179 22.96 -19.94 4.93
CA GLU A 179 23.45 -21.25 5.38
C GLU A 179 24.98 -21.31 5.37
N SER A 180 25.64 -20.73 4.37
CA SER A 180 27.10 -20.63 4.33
C SER A 180 27.64 -19.79 5.49
N ILE A 181 27.03 -18.64 5.77
CA ILE A 181 27.41 -17.75 6.89
C ILE A 181 27.20 -18.46 8.25
N LEU A 182 26.08 -19.16 8.42
CA LEU A 182 25.81 -19.94 9.64
C LEU A 182 26.80 -21.10 9.82
N LYS A 183 27.20 -21.75 8.72
CA LYS A 183 28.18 -22.83 8.74
C LYS A 183 29.59 -22.32 9.06
N GLU A 184 29.96 -21.16 8.53
CA GLU A 184 31.22 -20.48 8.87
C GLU A 184 31.25 -20.05 10.34
N ALA A 185 30.15 -19.46 10.83
CA ALA A 185 30.02 -19.09 12.24
C ALA A 185 30.10 -20.31 13.19
N ALA A 186 29.48 -21.43 12.81
CA ALA A 186 29.57 -22.68 13.56
C ALA A 186 31.01 -23.23 13.58
N ALA A 187 31.70 -23.22 12.44
CA ALA A 187 33.10 -23.64 12.36
C ALA A 187 34.04 -22.76 13.20
N VAL A 188 33.82 -21.45 13.24
CA VAL A 188 34.56 -20.51 14.10
C VAL A 188 34.29 -20.80 15.58
N ALA A 189 33.03 -21.07 15.95
CA ALA A 189 32.66 -21.43 17.32
C ALA A 189 33.29 -22.76 17.77
N GLU A 190 33.31 -23.78 16.91
CA GLU A 190 33.98 -25.07 17.18
C GLU A 190 35.50 -24.91 17.35
N SER A 191 36.14 -24.09 16.50
CA SER A 191 37.56 -23.76 16.62
C SER A 191 37.86 -22.98 17.91
N SER A 192 37.02 -22.04 18.31
CA SER A 192 37.16 -21.32 19.57
C SER A 192 36.93 -22.22 20.80
N ALA A 193 36.02 -23.19 20.72
CA ALA A 193 35.83 -24.18 21.77
C ALA A 193 37.05 -25.11 21.93
N GLY A 194 37.68 -25.52 20.82
CA GLY A 194 38.90 -26.33 20.84
C GLY A 194 40.13 -25.63 21.45
N GLN A 195 40.19 -24.29 21.40
CA GLN A 195 41.28 -23.50 21.99
C GLN A 195 41.03 -23.08 23.45
N MET A 196 39.81 -23.23 23.98
CA MET A 196 39.49 -22.92 25.38
C MET A 196 39.65 -24.11 26.34
N PHE A 197 39.92 -25.32 25.84
CA PHE A 197 40.26 -26.45 26.71
C PHE A 197 41.77 -26.48 26.96
N PRO A 198 42.24 -26.25 28.20
CA PRO A 198 43.65 -26.44 28.53
C PRO A 198 44.01 -27.93 28.35
N SER A 199 45.10 -28.19 27.64
CA SER A 199 45.65 -29.54 27.45
C SER A 199 45.92 -30.18 28.81
N VAL A 200 45.33 -31.36 29.05
CA VAL A 200 45.66 -32.17 30.22
C VAL A 200 47.12 -32.61 30.11
N PRO A 201 47.98 -32.39 31.12
CA PRO A 201 49.36 -32.83 31.03
C PRO A 201 49.41 -34.36 30.91
N SER A 202 50.07 -34.84 29.86
CA SER A 202 50.37 -36.24 29.61
C SER A 202 51.05 -36.85 30.84
N SER A 203 50.35 -37.76 31.53
CA SER A 203 51.01 -38.70 32.43
C SER A 203 51.89 -39.60 31.57
N GLY A 204 53.19 -39.37 31.61
CA GLY A 204 54.18 -40.31 31.08
C GLY A 204 54.24 -41.53 31.99
N GLU A 205 53.68 -42.64 31.52
CA GLU A 205 53.97 -43.98 32.01
C GLU A 205 55.48 -44.24 32.03
N GLN A 206 55.98 -44.88 33.09
CA GLN A 206 56.80 -46.08 32.93
C GLN A 206 56.47 -47.07 34.05
N ALA A 207 55.69 -48.09 33.70
CA ALA A 207 55.67 -49.36 34.39
C ALA A 207 56.80 -50.24 33.83
N THR A 208 57.59 -50.89 34.69
CA THR A 208 58.11 -52.26 34.47
C THR A 208 58.63 -52.89 35.78
N THR A 209 57.78 -53.74 36.35
CA THR A 209 58.03 -55.14 36.79
C THR A 209 59.45 -55.62 37.18
N ALA A 210 59.58 -56.18 38.40
CA ALA A 210 59.80 -57.62 38.68
C ALA A 210 60.88 -58.00 39.74
N LYS A 211 60.44 -58.89 40.66
CA LYS A 211 61.11 -60.01 41.36
C LYS A 211 62.00 -59.80 42.62
N PHE A 212 61.43 -60.24 43.74
CA PHE A 212 61.94 -61.13 44.81
C PHE A 212 63.45 -61.21 45.11
N LEU A 213 63.80 -60.92 46.36
CA LEU A 213 64.20 -61.89 47.40
C LEU A 213 63.97 -61.29 48.79
#